data_AF-A0A7R7HB13-F1
#
_entry.id   AF-A0A7R7HB13-F1
#
_cell.length_a   1.000
_cell.length_b   1.000
_cell.length_c   1.000
_cell.angle_alpha   90.00
_cell.angle_beta   90.00
_cell.angle_gamma   90.00
#
_symmetry.space_group_name_H-M   'P 1'
#
loop_
_entity.id
_entity.type
_entity.pdbx_description
1 polymer ?
#
loop_
_entity_poly.entity_id
_entity_poly.type
_entity_poly.pdbx_seq_one_letter_code
_entity_poly.pdbx_strand_id
1 'polypeptide(L)'
;MLLIRCPYCEEERPELEFRNAGEAHIARSADIASISDEDFEKFFFIRSNTKGIIYERWRHVHGCARFFNAVRDTVTDKFVMTYKAGEPKPEIERAANDAGPAAWANRPPDQLNVKKPTRRRTNGKGASTK
;
A
#
# COMPACT_ATOMS: atom_id res chain seq x y z
N MET A 1 16.01 -10.72 7.91
CA MET A 1 15.28 -11.03 9.15
C MET A 1 14.98 -9.73 9.85
N LEU A 2 13.76 -9.24 9.73
CA LEU A 2 13.30 -8.00 10.36
C LEU A 2 13.11 -8.21 11.87
N LEU A 3 13.35 -7.15 12.65
CA LEU A 3 13.00 -7.10 14.07
C LEU A 3 11.70 -6.31 14.20
N ILE A 4 10.72 -6.90 14.89
CA ILE A 4 9.40 -6.31 15.07
C ILE A 4 9.13 -6.21 16.58
N ARG A 5 8.85 -5.00 17.06
CA ARG A 5 8.45 -4.78 18.46
C ARG A 5 6.97 -5.03 18.64
N CYS A 6 6.60 -6.01 19.45
CA CYS A 6 5.19 -6.28 19.77
C CYS A 6 4.70 -5.27 20.82
N PRO A 7 3.67 -4.44 20.56
CA PRO A 7 3.20 -3.42 21.52
C PRO A 7 2.42 -4.00 22.72
N TYR A 8 2.21 -5.32 22.76
CA TYR A 8 1.59 -6.01 23.88
C TYR A 8 2.58 -6.79 24.73
N CYS A 9 3.58 -7.42 24.10
CA CYS A 9 4.69 -8.08 24.83
C CYS A 9 5.78 -7.10 25.22
N GLU A 10 5.82 -5.93 24.57
CA GLU A 10 6.82 -4.87 24.74
C GLU A 10 8.26 -5.26 24.37
N GLU A 11 8.41 -6.40 23.69
CA GLU A 11 9.68 -7.00 23.27
C GLU A 11 9.86 -6.94 21.74
N GLU A 12 11.12 -6.94 21.32
CA GLU A 12 11.52 -7.14 19.92
C GLU A 12 11.73 -8.60 19.62
N ARG A 13 11.12 -9.09 18.55
CA ARG A 13 11.20 -10.49 18.12
C ARG A 13 11.46 -10.57 16.61
N PRO A 14 12.07 -11.67 16.13
CA PRO A 14 12.32 -11.86 14.70
C PRO A 14 11.00 -12.04 13.93
N GLU A 15 10.99 -11.60 12.66
CA GLU A 15 9.82 -11.62 11.78
C GLU A 15 9.12 -12.99 11.69
N LEU A 16 9.87 -14.09 11.87
CA LEU A 16 9.38 -15.47 11.80
C LEU A 16 8.32 -15.79 12.85
N GLU A 17 8.34 -15.09 13.99
CA GLU A 17 7.33 -15.20 15.05
C GLU A 17 6.01 -14.51 14.69
N PHE A 18 5.99 -13.72 13.61
CA PHE A 18 4.85 -12.92 13.21
C PHE A 18 4.27 -13.35 11.87
N ARG A 19 3.01 -12.96 11.63
CA ARG A 19 2.39 -13.04 10.31
C ARG A 19 1.89 -11.65 9.92
N ASN A 20 2.26 -11.22 8.72
CA ASN A 20 1.69 -10.06 8.08
C ASN A 20 0.23 -10.37 7.70
N ALA A 21 -0.67 -9.43 7.95
CA ALA A 21 -2.11 -9.56 7.72
C ALA A 21 -2.63 -8.47 6.77
N GLY A 22 -1.76 -7.94 5.92
CA GLY A 22 -2.05 -6.92 4.93
C GLY A 22 -2.27 -5.53 5.51
N GLU A 23 -3.05 -4.73 4.80
CA GLU A 23 -3.32 -3.33 5.12
C GLU A 23 -4.09 -3.17 6.46
N ALA A 24 -3.63 -2.20 7.26
CA ALA A 24 -4.31 -1.76 8.47
C ALA A 24 -5.45 -0.78 8.17
N HIS A 25 -6.33 -0.57 9.14
CA HIS A 25 -7.44 0.41 9.07
C HIS A 25 -8.53 0.13 8.03
N ILE A 26 -8.62 -1.10 7.53
CA ILE A 26 -9.77 -1.55 6.75
C ILE A 26 -10.81 -2.14 7.70
N ALA A 27 -11.88 -1.39 7.91
CA ALA A 27 -13.03 -1.82 8.69
C ALA A 27 -14.06 -2.51 7.79
N ARG A 28 -14.65 -3.60 8.31
CA ARG A 28 -15.82 -4.23 7.72
C ARG A 28 -17.04 -3.35 8.02
N SER A 29 -17.89 -3.10 7.03
CA SER A 29 -19.16 -2.38 7.25
C SER A 29 -19.99 -3.09 8.32
N ALA A 30 -20.65 -2.31 9.18
CA ALA A 30 -21.56 -2.85 10.20
C ALA A 30 -22.83 -3.45 9.58
N ASP A 31 -23.30 -2.85 8.48
CA ASP A 31 -24.36 -3.37 7.63
C ASP A 31 -23.79 -3.65 6.25
N ILE A 32 -23.56 -4.94 5.96
CA ILE A 32 -22.98 -5.38 4.69
C ILE A 32 -24.04 -5.66 3.65
N ALA A 33 -25.27 -5.93 4.07
CA ALA A 33 -26.37 -6.19 3.15
C ALA A 33 -26.83 -4.91 2.45
N SER A 34 -26.51 -3.75 3.02
CA SER A 34 -26.94 -2.44 2.51
C SER A 34 -25.91 -1.73 1.61
N ILE A 35 -24.69 -2.25 1.45
CA ILE A 35 -23.67 -1.60 0.61
C ILE A 35 -23.82 -2.02 -0.86
N SER A 36 -23.35 -1.19 -1.79
CA SER A 36 -23.38 -1.56 -3.22
C SER A 36 -22.39 -2.67 -3.52
N ASP A 37 -22.59 -3.37 -4.65
CA ASP A 37 -21.69 -4.41 -5.11
C ASP A 37 -20.26 -3.87 -5.32
N GLU A 38 -20.11 -2.65 -5.83
CA GLU A 38 -18.80 -2.02 -6.04
C GLU A 38 -18.08 -1.74 -4.71
N ASP A 39 -18.80 -1.31 -3.68
CA ASP A 39 -18.21 -1.06 -2.37
C ASP A 39 -17.90 -2.37 -1.63
N PHE A 40 -18.72 -3.40 -1.84
CA PHE A 40 -18.43 -4.76 -1.39
C PHE A 40 -17.16 -5.31 -2.08
N GLU A 41 -17.04 -5.18 -3.40
CA GLU A 41 -15.87 -5.58 -4.17
C GLU A 41 -14.60 -4.89 -3.67
N LYS A 42 -14.66 -3.56 -3.47
CA LYS A 42 -13.54 -2.78 -2.89
C LYS A 42 -13.13 -3.31 -1.53
N PHE A 43 -14.08 -3.57 -0.64
CA PHE A 43 -13.79 -4.12 0.68
C PHE A 43 -13.20 -5.53 0.60
N PHE A 44 -13.69 -6.39 -0.28
CA PHE A 44 -13.28 -7.80 -0.31
C PHE A 44 -11.93 -8.00 -1.00
N PHE A 45 -11.69 -7.31 -2.13
CA PHE A 45 -10.56 -7.60 -3.02
C PHE A 45 -9.51 -6.49 -3.08
N ILE A 46 -9.88 -5.23 -2.86
CA ILE A 46 -9.00 -4.10 -3.17
C ILE A 46 -8.22 -3.63 -1.93
N ARG A 47 -6.89 -3.54 -2.06
CA ARG A 47 -5.97 -3.07 -1.01
C ARG A 47 -4.99 -2.05 -1.60
N SER A 48 -4.53 -1.11 -0.78
CA SER A 48 -3.44 -0.23 -1.17
C SER A 48 -2.12 -1.00 -1.17
N ASN A 49 -1.29 -0.74 -2.17
CA ASN A 49 0.06 -1.28 -2.28
C ASN A 49 1.05 -0.13 -2.46
N THR A 50 1.14 0.70 -1.43
CA THR A 50 1.92 1.93 -1.48
C THR A 50 3.43 1.61 -1.45
N LYS A 51 4.19 2.19 -2.37
CA LYS A 51 5.65 2.17 -2.29
C LYS A 51 6.12 3.25 -1.30
N GLY A 52 6.86 2.87 -0.27
CA GLY A 52 7.27 3.77 0.81
C GLY A 52 6.48 3.48 2.08
N ILE A 53 6.08 4.54 2.81
CA ILE A 53 5.36 4.39 4.07
C ILE A 53 3.98 3.76 3.84
N ILE A 54 3.80 2.57 4.42
CA ILE A 54 2.55 1.81 4.47
C ILE A 54 2.13 1.55 5.92
N TYR A 55 0.82 1.37 6.11
CA TYR A 55 0.22 0.99 7.37
C TYR A 55 -0.27 -0.45 7.24
N GLU A 56 0.37 -1.34 7.98
CA GLU A 56 0.14 -2.77 7.92
C GLU A 56 -0.37 -3.30 9.25
N ARG A 57 -1.01 -4.46 9.21
CA ARG A 57 -1.44 -5.20 10.39
C ARG A 57 -0.60 -6.47 10.52
N TRP A 58 -0.20 -6.77 11.74
CA TRP A 58 0.66 -7.91 12.07
C TRP A 58 0.07 -8.69 13.24
N ARG A 59 0.32 -10.01 13.26
CA ARG A 59 -0.09 -10.90 14.36
C ARG A 59 1.13 -11.61 14.93
N HIS A 60 1.31 -11.57 16.25
CA HIS A 60 2.41 -12.28 16.94
C HIS A 60 2.04 -13.75 17.16
N VAL A 61 2.11 -14.55 16.09
CA VAL A 61 1.57 -15.92 16.05
C VAL A 61 2.29 -16.89 16.98
N HIS A 62 3.57 -16.67 17.27
CA HIS A 62 4.35 -17.50 18.21
C HIS A 62 4.55 -16.83 19.59
N GLY A 63 3.75 -15.81 19.90
CA GLY A 63 3.78 -15.11 21.19
C GLY A 63 2.37 -14.84 21.71
N CYS A 64 1.99 -13.57 21.88
CA CYS A 64 0.70 -13.22 22.49
C CYS A 64 -0.53 -13.47 21.60
N ALA A 65 -0.36 -13.90 20.34
CA ALA A 65 -1.41 -14.18 19.36
C ALA A 65 -2.34 -13.00 19.01
N ARG A 66 -2.02 -11.78 19.46
CA ARG A 66 -2.80 -10.54 19.21
C ARG A 66 -2.42 -9.90 17.89
N PHE A 67 -3.40 -9.23 17.29
CA PHE A 67 -3.17 -8.32 16.16
C PHE A 67 -2.75 -6.95 16.67
N PHE A 68 -1.81 -6.32 15.97
CA PHE A 68 -1.39 -4.93 16.16
C PHE A 68 -1.14 -4.29 14.80
N ASN A 69 -0.97 -2.97 14.78
CA ASN A 69 -0.67 -2.23 13.57
C ASN A 69 0.79 -1.78 13.56
N ALA A 70 1.34 -1.59 12.36
CA ALA A 70 2.70 -1.16 12.15
C ALA A 70 2.76 -0.11 11.03
N VAL A 71 3.70 0.82 11.16
CA VAL A 71 4.12 1.70 10.08
C VAL A 71 5.45 1.17 9.57
N ARG A 72 5.52 0.85 8.28
CA ARG A 72 6.73 0.31 7.66
C ARG A 72 7.03 1.05 6.37
N ASP A 73 8.30 1.26 6.08
CA ASP A 73 8.73 1.67 4.74
C ASP A 73 8.93 0.42 3.88
N THR A 74 8.11 0.24 2.85
CA THR A 74 8.19 -0.92 1.93
C THR A 74 9.40 -0.91 1.01
N VAL A 75 10.17 0.19 0.96
CA VAL A 75 11.41 0.28 0.17
C VAL A 75 12.62 -0.16 0.97
N THR A 76 12.69 0.25 2.24
CA THR A 76 13.84 -0.06 3.12
C THR A 76 13.57 -1.21 4.08
N ASP A 77 12.34 -1.72 4.10
CA ASP A 77 11.79 -2.68 5.06
C ASP A 77 11.88 -2.26 6.53
N LYS A 78 12.19 -0.99 6.81
CA LYS A 78 12.30 -0.48 8.18
C LYS A 78 10.93 -0.26 8.79
N PHE A 79 10.72 -0.82 9.97
CA PHE A 79 9.61 -0.46 10.84
C PHE A 79 9.88 0.93 11.44
N VAL A 80 8.96 1.86 11.21
CA VAL A 80 8.99 3.20 11.82
C VAL A 80 8.43 3.13 13.23
N MET A 81 7.29 2.43 13.39
CA MET A 81 6.68 2.21 14.70
C MET A 81 5.67 1.06 14.67
N THR A 82 5.30 0.55 15.84
CA THR A 82 4.18 -0.37 16.07
C THR A 82 3.25 0.22 17.12
N TYR A 83 1.96 -0.10 17.02
CA TYR A 83 0.91 0.46 17.89
C TYR A 83 -0.26 -0.52 17.99
N LYS A 84 -1.08 -0.39 19.03
CA LYS A 84 -2.08 -1.40 19.37
C LYS A 84 -3.22 -1.39 18.33
N ALA A 85 -3.84 -2.55 18.13
CA ALA A 85 -5.04 -2.61 17.29
C ALA A 85 -6.16 -1.76 17.91
N GLY A 86 -6.86 -1.01 17.06
CA GLY A 86 -7.94 -0.08 17.46
C GLY A 86 -7.47 1.35 17.75
N GLU A 87 -6.17 1.57 17.91
CA GLU A 87 -5.63 2.94 17.99
C GLU A 87 -5.70 3.64 16.62
N PRO A 88 -5.91 4.97 16.61
CA PRO A 88 -6.03 5.73 15.37
C PRO A 88 -4.76 5.63 14.53
N LYS A 89 -4.91 5.83 13.22
CA LYS A 89 -3.79 5.88 12.28
C LYS A 89 -2.88 7.07 12.62
N PRO A 90 -1.63 6.86 13.03
CA PRO A 90 -0.73 7.97 13.36
C PRO A 90 -0.37 8.75 12.11
N GLU A 91 -0.18 10.07 12.25
CA GLU A 91 0.37 10.90 11.19
C GLU A 91 1.89 10.79 11.19
N ILE A 92 2.45 10.37 10.06
CA ILE A 92 3.90 10.22 9.88
C ILE A 92 4.31 11.17 8.76
N GLU A 93 5.22 12.09 9.08
CA GLU A 93 5.83 12.94 8.07
C GLU A 93 6.53 12.04 7.03
N ARG A 94 6.06 12.10 5.79
CA ARG A 94 6.72 11.42 4.69
C ARG A 94 8.07 12.08 4.49
N ALA A 95 9.15 11.41 4.89
CA ALA A 95 10.44 11.68 4.28
C ALA A 95 10.25 11.47 2.77
N ALA A 96 10.41 12.53 1.99
CA ALA A 96 10.11 12.59 0.57
C ALA A 96 11.00 11.62 -0.24
N ASN A 97 10.67 10.33 -0.21
CA ASN A 97 11.33 9.30 -1.01
C ASN A 97 10.70 9.13 -2.40
N ASP A 98 9.86 10.09 -2.82
CA ASP A 98 9.39 10.27 -4.20
C ASP A 98 10.48 10.83 -5.14
N ALA A 99 11.73 10.93 -4.69
CA ALA A 99 12.89 11.27 -5.53
C ALA A 99 13.77 10.05 -5.88
N GLY A 100 13.51 8.86 -5.30
CA GLY A 100 14.29 7.66 -5.56
C GLY A 100 13.99 7.02 -6.95
N PRO A 101 14.81 6.04 -7.39
CA PRO A 101 14.71 5.42 -8.72
C PRO A 101 13.36 4.76 -9.07
N ALA A 102 12.47 4.61 -8.09
CA ALA A 102 11.13 4.05 -8.29
C ALA A 102 10.00 4.99 -7.78
N ALA A 103 10.25 6.31 -7.76
CA ALA A 103 9.25 7.32 -7.46
C ALA A 103 7.98 7.24 -8.34
N TRP A 104 8.14 6.72 -9.56
CA TRP A 104 7.05 6.55 -10.50
C TRP A 104 5.97 5.56 -10.01
N ALA A 105 6.28 4.63 -9.11
CA ALA A 105 5.38 3.53 -8.74
C ALA A 105 4.11 3.99 -7.98
N ASN A 106 4.15 5.16 -7.33
CA ASN A 106 2.98 5.72 -6.62
C ASN A 106 2.15 6.67 -7.50
N ARG A 107 2.51 6.86 -8.78
CA ARG A 107 1.74 7.72 -9.67
C ARG A 107 0.38 7.11 -9.97
N PRO A 108 -0.66 7.93 -10.17
CA PRO A 108 -1.96 7.43 -10.55
C PRO A 108 -1.87 6.69 -11.91
N PRO A 109 -2.74 5.69 -12.16
CA PRO A 109 -2.61 4.78 -13.31
C PRO A 109 -2.60 5.47 -14.68
N ASP A 110 -3.26 6.62 -14.80
CA ASP A 110 -3.28 7.47 -16.01
C ASP A 110 -1.90 8.04 -16.36
N GLN A 111 -0.99 8.11 -15.40
CA GLN A 111 0.39 8.57 -15.55
C GLN A 111 1.40 7.42 -15.70
N LEU A 112 0.95 6.18 -15.54
CA LEU A 112 1.74 4.97 -15.75
C LEU A 112 1.54 4.51 -17.21
N ASN A 113 2.62 4.26 -17.95
CA ASN A 113 2.58 3.79 -19.36
C ASN A 113 1.97 4.75 -20.41
N VAL A 114 2.21 6.07 -20.31
CA VAL A 114 1.93 6.99 -21.43
C VAL A 114 3.00 6.84 -22.53
N LYS A 115 2.97 5.73 -23.29
CA LYS A 115 3.49 5.77 -24.66
C LYS A 115 2.49 6.61 -25.46
N LYS A 116 2.69 7.94 -25.45
CA LYS A 116 1.91 8.85 -26.30
C LYS A 116 2.08 8.35 -27.74
N PRO A 117 1.02 7.87 -28.43
CA PRO A 117 1.17 7.34 -29.77
C PRO A 117 1.80 8.43 -30.64
N THR A 118 2.91 8.11 -31.30
CA THR A 118 3.58 9.02 -32.23
C THR A 118 2.57 9.45 -33.27
N ARG A 119 2.36 10.76 -33.42
CA ARG A 119 1.41 11.33 -34.38
C ARG A 119 1.70 10.73 -35.75
N ARG A 120 0.77 9.92 -36.28
CA ARG A 120 0.93 9.23 -37.57
C ARG A 120 1.19 10.31 -38.64
N ARG A 121 2.37 10.31 -39.27
CA ARG A 121 2.66 11.22 -40.40
C ARG A 121 1.63 10.94 -41.48
N THR A 122 0.70 11.86 -41.69
CA THR A 122 -0.17 11.84 -42.86
C THR A 122 0.71 12.11 -44.07
N ASN A 123 1.01 11.08 -44.88
CA ASN A 123 1.57 11.30 -46.20
C ASN A 123 0.51 12.01 -47.03
N GLY A 124 0.66 13.33 -47.19
CA GLY A 124 -0.09 14.09 -48.17
C GLY A 124 0.23 13.53 -49.55
N LYS A 125 -0.72 12.83 -50.17
CA LYS A 125 -0.69 12.60 -51.61
C LYS A 125 -0.96 13.96 -52.24
N GLY A 126 0.11 14.60 -52.73
CA GLY A 126 0.00 15.75 -53.60
C GLY A 126 -0.81 15.35 -54.83
N ALA A 127 -1.94 16.02 -55.03
CA ALA A 127 -2.61 16.06 -56.30
C ALA A 127 -1.63 16.62 -57.34
N SER A 128 -1.38 15.87 -58.42
CA SER A 128 -0.75 16.41 -59.63
C SER A 128 -1.73 16.19 -60.77
N THR A 129 -2.39 17.28 -61.12
CA THR A 129 -3.07 17.53 -62.38
C THR A 129 -2.10 17.37 -63.55
N LYS A 130 -2.51 16.59 -64.56
CA LYS A 130 -2.48 16.94 -65.99
C LYS A 130 -3.18 15.85 -66.79
#